data_AF-L9KUK1-F1
#
_entry.id   AF-L9KUK1-F1
#
_cell.length_a   1.000
_cell.length_b   1.000
_cell.length_c   1.000
_cell.angle_alpha   90.00
_cell.angle_beta   90.00
_cell.angle_gamma   90.00
#
_symmetry.space_group_name_H-M   'P 1'
#
loop_
_entity.id
_entity.type
_entity.pdbx_description
1 polymer ?
#
loop_
_entity_poly.entity_id
_entity_poly.type
_entity_poly.pdbx_seq_one_letter_code
_entity_poly.pdbx_strand_id
1 'polypeptide(L)'
;MPFLLALLCLLSPAASQESKNRVDSLRYYYAGKSEFSEVFPRLQGTGYINDRPFFYYDSTNHKAEPLKPWCEAEGMVNWEKETQFQKERENLFMETLGDILDYYNDNNDPAAQNTQEKWNEYANNAKKYLEEECPDTLRKYLSYNPSSLD
;
A
#
# COMPACT_ATOMS: atom_id res chain seq x y z
N MET A 1 26.83 -49.44 -25.39
CA MET A 1 26.34 -49.85 -24.06
C MET A 1 27.05 -48.99 -23.03
N PRO A 2 26.33 -48.43 -22.06
CA PRO A 2 25.83 -47.05 -22.01
C PRO A 2 26.58 -46.24 -20.94
N PHE A 3 26.61 -44.91 -20.94
CA PHE A 3 25.73 -44.06 -20.13
C PHE A 3 25.60 -42.66 -20.77
N LEU A 4 24.99 -42.59 -21.94
CA LEU A 4 24.20 -41.42 -22.35
C LEU A 4 22.87 -41.53 -21.60
N LEU A 5 22.71 -40.86 -20.45
CA LEU A 5 21.44 -40.52 -19.79
C LEU A 5 21.73 -40.03 -18.37
N ALA A 6 22.06 -38.75 -18.22
CA ALA A 6 21.81 -38.04 -16.97
C ALA A 6 21.61 -36.56 -17.29
N LEU A 7 20.34 -36.24 -17.53
CA LEU A 7 19.74 -34.94 -17.22
C LEU A 7 20.17 -33.75 -18.10
N LEU A 8 19.61 -33.75 -19.32
CA LEU A 8 18.86 -32.56 -19.73
C LEU A 8 17.85 -32.26 -18.61
N CYS A 9 18.20 -31.39 -17.66
CA CYS A 9 17.20 -30.66 -16.90
C CYS A 9 16.52 -29.75 -17.91
N LEU A 10 15.46 -30.31 -18.49
CA LEU A 10 14.48 -29.64 -19.31
C LEU A 10 14.26 -28.23 -18.76
N LEU A 11 14.37 -27.25 -19.66
CA LEU A 11 13.59 -26.02 -19.59
C LEU A 11 12.17 -26.42 -19.21
N SER A 12 11.87 -26.39 -17.92
CA SER A 12 10.49 -26.28 -17.48
C SER A 12 10.19 -24.81 -17.69
N PRO A 13 9.23 -24.44 -18.54
CA PRO A 13 8.54 -23.20 -18.28
C PRO A 13 8.05 -23.37 -16.85
N ALA A 14 8.58 -22.57 -15.92
CA ALA A 14 7.85 -22.26 -14.71
C ALA A 14 6.62 -21.47 -15.19
N ALA A 15 5.67 -22.16 -15.82
CA ALA A 15 4.30 -21.73 -15.83
C ALA A 15 3.94 -21.73 -14.36
N SER A 16 4.03 -20.57 -13.72
CA SER A 16 3.49 -20.33 -12.40
C SER A 16 2.06 -20.81 -12.44
N GLN A 17 1.82 -22.03 -11.96
CA GLN A 17 0.48 -22.51 -11.72
C GLN A 17 -0.04 -21.64 -10.59
N GLU A 18 -0.83 -20.63 -10.94
CA GLU A 18 -1.58 -19.87 -9.95
C GLU A 18 -2.40 -20.86 -9.12
N SER A 19 -2.01 -20.99 -7.86
CA SER A 19 -2.67 -21.85 -6.88
C SER A 19 -4.15 -21.48 -6.80
N LYS A 20 -5.03 -22.48 -6.96
CA LYS A 20 -6.49 -22.36 -6.78
C LYS A 20 -6.93 -21.86 -5.38
N ASN A 21 -5.99 -21.62 -4.46
CA ASN A 21 -6.22 -21.10 -3.11
C ASN A 21 -5.54 -19.73 -2.87
N ARG A 22 -5.17 -18.98 -3.90
CA ARG A 22 -4.59 -17.63 -3.70
C ARG A 22 -5.67 -16.71 -3.12
N VAL A 23 -5.37 -16.13 -1.95
CA VAL A 23 -6.15 -15.04 -1.36
C VAL A 23 -5.61 -13.74 -1.92
N ASP A 24 -6.46 -12.99 -2.63
CA ASP A 24 -6.08 -11.67 -3.13
C ASP A 24 -6.09 -10.63 -2.00
N SER A 25 -5.24 -9.60 -2.12
CA SER A 25 -5.11 -8.56 -1.11
C SER A 25 -4.87 -7.18 -1.72
N LEU A 26 -5.42 -6.15 -1.08
CA LEU A 26 -5.09 -4.74 -1.32
C LEU A 26 -4.45 -4.20 -0.04
N ARG A 27 -3.21 -3.71 -0.15
CA ARG A 27 -2.41 -3.28 1.00
C ARG A 27 -1.80 -1.91 0.74
N TYR A 28 -1.82 -1.06 1.76
CA TYR A 28 -1.20 0.26 1.74
C TYR A 28 -0.17 0.32 2.86
N TYR A 29 1.04 0.75 2.54
CA TYR A 29 2.12 0.93 3.52
C TYR A 29 2.53 2.39 3.53
N TYR A 30 2.57 2.97 4.74
CA TYR A 30 3.02 4.33 4.97
C TYR A 30 4.23 4.31 5.89
N ALA A 31 5.23 5.11 5.54
CA ALA A 31 6.38 5.36 6.37
C ALA A 31 6.62 6.87 6.43
N GLY A 32 6.80 7.40 7.63
CA GLY A 32 7.04 8.82 7.82
C GLY A 32 8.00 9.10 8.97
N LYS A 33 8.51 10.32 8.99
CA LYS A 33 9.47 10.82 9.97
C LYS A 33 9.16 12.26 10.33
N SER A 34 9.44 12.65 11.57
CA SER A 34 9.18 13.99 12.07
C SER A 34 10.11 15.03 11.47
N GLU A 35 11.39 14.67 11.35
CA GLU A 35 12.46 15.54 10.87
C GLU A 35 12.40 15.79 9.37
N PHE A 36 12.67 17.05 9.00
CA PHE A 36 12.85 17.41 7.60
C PHE A 36 14.17 16.86 7.06
N SER A 37 14.17 16.48 5.79
CA SER A 37 15.33 15.95 5.09
C SER A 37 15.13 16.10 3.60
N GLU A 38 16.17 16.54 2.89
CA GLU A 38 16.12 16.69 1.44
C GLU A 38 16.14 15.34 0.71
N VAL A 39 16.75 14.31 1.31
CA VAL A 39 16.96 13.00 0.68
C VAL A 39 15.74 12.07 0.76
N PHE A 40 14.88 12.26 1.76
CA PHE A 40 13.78 11.33 2.04
C PHE A 40 12.56 12.13 2.50
N PRO A 41 11.40 11.93 1.84
CA PRO A 41 10.16 12.64 2.16
C PRO A 41 9.78 12.49 3.65
N ARG A 42 9.02 13.45 4.18
CA ARG A 42 8.46 13.32 5.54
C ARG A 42 7.46 12.19 5.63
N LEU A 43 6.73 11.92 4.55
CA LEU A 43 5.88 10.75 4.38
C LEU A 43 6.04 10.17 2.98
N GLN A 44 6.08 8.84 2.90
CA GLN A 44 5.88 8.11 1.67
C GLN A 44 4.82 7.02 1.87
N GLY A 45 4.07 6.74 0.81
CA GLY A 45 3.02 5.73 0.75
C GLY A 45 3.16 4.85 -0.49
N THR A 46 2.93 3.55 -0.35
CA THR A 46 2.90 2.62 -1.50
C THR A 46 1.74 1.66 -1.37
N GLY A 47 0.95 1.54 -2.45
CA GLY A 47 -0.14 0.59 -2.56
C GLY A 47 0.24 -0.64 -3.36
N TYR A 48 -0.26 -1.80 -2.92
CA TYR A 48 -0.01 -3.10 -3.51
C TYR A 48 -1.32 -3.83 -3.78
N ILE A 49 -1.45 -4.38 -4.99
CA ILE A 49 -2.43 -5.40 -5.33
C ILE A 49 -1.68 -6.72 -5.35
N ASN A 50 -1.99 -7.61 -4.40
CA ASN A 50 -1.15 -8.73 -4.05
C ASN A 50 0.27 -8.23 -3.77
N ASP A 51 1.29 -8.78 -4.42
CA ASP A 51 2.69 -8.39 -4.22
C ASP A 51 3.19 -7.41 -5.30
N ARG A 52 2.28 -6.82 -6.09
CA ARG A 52 2.61 -5.89 -7.17
C ARG A 52 2.27 -4.46 -6.75
N PRO A 53 3.23 -3.53 -6.70
CA PRO A 53 2.95 -2.14 -6.42
C PRO A 53 2.15 -1.52 -7.58
N PHE A 54 1.16 -0.70 -7.27
CA PHE A 54 0.31 -0.05 -8.28
C PHE A 54 0.32 1.48 -8.19
N PHE A 55 0.66 2.05 -7.03
CA PHE A 55 0.87 3.49 -6.91
C PHE A 55 1.91 3.84 -5.84
N TYR A 56 2.46 5.05 -5.98
CA TYR A 56 3.33 5.70 -5.00
C TYR A 56 2.84 7.11 -4.68
N TYR A 57 3.07 7.55 -3.45
CA TYR A 57 2.82 8.91 -2.98
C TYR A 57 3.97 9.35 -2.09
N ASP A 58 4.36 10.63 -2.17
CA ASP A 58 5.22 11.23 -1.17
C ASP A 58 4.84 12.67 -0.83
N SER A 59 5.33 13.13 0.32
CA SER A 59 5.14 14.50 0.83
C SER A 59 6.04 15.54 0.15
N THR A 60 6.80 15.17 -0.87
CA THR A 60 7.62 16.14 -1.62
C THR A 60 6.81 16.68 -2.80
N ASN A 61 6.14 15.78 -3.52
CA ASN A 61 5.34 16.09 -4.70
C ASN A 61 3.84 16.17 -4.36
N HIS A 62 3.42 15.62 -3.23
CA HIS A 62 2.03 15.52 -2.77
C HIS A 62 1.08 15.04 -3.87
N LYS A 63 1.48 13.97 -4.56
CA LYS A 63 0.78 13.41 -5.71
C LYS A 63 0.82 11.88 -5.67
N ALA A 64 -0.34 11.26 -5.88
CA ALA A 64 -0.44 9.83 -6.06
C ALA A 64 -0.23 9.49 -7.54
N GLU A 65 0.76 8.65 -7.83
CA GLU A 65 1.15 8.33 -9.21
C GLU A 65 1.14 6.82 -9.46
N PRO A 66 0.68 6.38 -10.66
CA PRO A 66 0.71 4.97 -11.03
C PRO A 66 2.14 4.45 -11.11
N LEU A 67 2.32 3.19 -10.71
CA LEU A 67 3.55 2.44 -10.94
C LEU A 67 3.32 1.35 -12.00
N LYS A 68 4.37 1.05 -12.77
CA LYS A 68 4.34 -0.05 -13.74
C LYS A 68 4.05 -1.38 -13.02
N PRO A 69 3.25 -2.29 -13.62
CA PRO A 69 2.68 -2.23 -14.99
C PRO A 69 1.35 -1.44 -15.12
N TRP A 70 0.89 -0.79 -14.06
CA TRP A 70 -0.47 -0.23 -13.99
C TRP A 70 -0.64 1.17 -14.60
N CYS A 71 0.42 1.72 -15.21
CA CYS A 71 0.38 3.05 -15.84
C CYS A 71 -0.67 3.14 -16.97
N GLU A 72 -0.95 2.03 -17.64
CA GLU A 72 -1.87 1.96 -18.78
C GLU A 72 -3.29 1.51 -18.40
N ALA A 73 -3.55 1.25 -17.11
CA ALA A 73 -4.85 0.81 -16.61
C ALA A 73 -5.84 1.98 -16.48
N GLU A 74 -6.27 2.55 -17.61
CA GLU A 74 -7.19 3.70 -17.64
C GLU A 74 -8.49 3.42 -16.86
N GLY A 75 -8.88 4.36 -16.00
CA GLY A 75 -10.10 4.26 -15.19
C GLY A 75 -10.02 3.34 -13.96
N MET A 76 -8.92 2.60 -13.80
CA MET A 76 -8.69 1.78 -12.59
C MET A 76 -8.70 2.65 -11.34
N VAL A 77 -7.95 3.75 -11.37
CA VAL A 77 -7.86 4.72 -10.28
C VAL A 77 -8.18 6.11 -10.82
N ASN A 78 -9.00 6.87 -10.08
CA ASN A 78 -9.09 8.31 -10.29
C ASN A 78 -7.94 8.96 -9.52
N TRP A 79 -6.84 9.25 -10.21
CA TRP A 79 -5.60 9.75 -9.60
C TRP A 79 -5.73 11.11 -8.92
N GLU A 80 -6.64 11.96 -9.39
CA GLU A 80 -6.92 13.25 -8.74
C GLU A 80 -7.60 13.03 -7.39
N LYS A 81 -8.64 12.19 -7.35
CA LYS A 81 -9.32 11.81 -6.10
C LYS A 81 -8.38 11.08 -5.15
N GLU A 82 -7.58 10.14 -5.66
CA GLU A 82 -6.59 9.41 -4.87
C GLU A 82 -5.58 10.38 -4.26
N THR A 83 -5.07 11.34 -5.03
CA THR A 83 -4.13 12.35 -4.53
C THR A 83 -4.72 13.15 -3.36
N GLN A 84 -5.98 13.57 -3.44
CA GLN A 84 -6.61 14.30 -2.33
C GLN A 84 -6.73 13.43 -1.07
N PHE A 85 -7.12 12.17 -1.25
CA PHE A 85 -7.22 11.23 -0.14
C PHE A 85 -5.86 10.93 0.51
N GLN A 86 -4.79 10.86 -0.27
CA GLN A 86 -3.43 10.70 0.24
C GLN A 86 -2.95 11.93 1.02
N LYS A 87 -3.33 13.15 0.61
CA LYS A 87 -3.04 14.38 1.38
C LYS A 87 -3.77 14.41 2.73
N GLU A 88 -5.03 14.00 2.76
CA GLU A 88 -5.79 13.88 4.02
C GLU A 88 -5.14 12.85 4.97
N ARG A 89 -4.75 11.69 4.44
CA ARG A 89 -4.02 10.66 5.19
C ARG A 89 -2.66 11.14 5.67
N GLU A 90 -1.96 11.94 4.86
CA GLU A 90 -0.69 12.55 5.26
C GLU A 90 -0.86 13.43 6.49
N ASN A 91 -1.83 14.35 6.45
CA ASN A 91 -2.08 15.25 7.58
C ASN A 91 -2.35 14.46 8.87
N LEU A 92 -3.22 13.46 8.79
CA LEU A 92 -3.60 12.61 9.91
C LEU A 92 -2.42 11.79 10.46
N PHE A 93 -1.58 11.25 9.58
CA PHE A 93 -0.37 10.52 9.96
C PHE A 93 0.62 11.43 10.69
N MET A 94 0.88 12.61 10.13
CA MET A 94 1.86 13.54 10.68
C MET A 94 1.41 14.16 12.00
N GLU A 95 0.11 14.43 12.16
CA GLU A 95 -0.50 14.83 13.44
C GLU A 95 -0.31 13.75 14.50
N THR A 96 -0.63 12.50 14.18
CA THR A 96 -0.47 11.37 15.11
C THR A 96 0.99 11.14 15.47
N LEU A 97 1.92 11.31 14.53
CA LEU A 97 3.35 11.24 14.81
C LEU A 97 3.80 12.35 15.77
N GLY A 98 3.26 13.56 15.61
CA GLY A 98 3.50 14.68 16.53
C GLY A 98 3.02 14.36 17.94
N ASP A 99 1.77 13.93 18.08
CA ASP A 99 1.20 13.54 19.38
C ASP A 99 2.08 12.48 20.08
N ILE A 100 2.49 11.44 19.34
CA ILE A 100 3.36 10.38 19.87
C ILE A 100 4.67 10.95 20.40
N LEU A 101 5.32 11.85 19.66
CA LEU A 101 6.59 12.46 20.07
C LEU A 101 6.44 13.36 21.29
N ASP A 102 5.38 14.15 21.36
CA ASP A 102 5.10 15.01 22.52
C ASP A 102 4.95 14.16 23.79
N TYR A 103 4.22 13.04 23.72
CA TYR A 103 4.09 12.13 24.86
C TYR A 103 5.42 11.50 25.31
N TYR A 104 6.28 11.11 24.35
CA TYR A 104 7.61 10.58 24.69
C TYR A 104 8.49 11.64 25.37
N ASN A 105 8.37 12.91 24.97
CA ASN A 105 9.17 13.99 25.54
C ASN A 105 8.65 14.42 26.93
N ASP A 106 7.36 14.27 27.20
CA ASP A 106 6.71 14.69 28.46
C ASP A 106 6.80 13.65 29.60
N ASN A 107 7.38 12.47 29.38
CA ASN A 107 7.44 11.34 30.34
C ASN A 107 6.06 10.92 30.91
N ASN A 108 4.97 11.27 30.23
CA ASN A 108 3.61 10.95 30.65
C ASN A 108 3.13 9.61 30.04
N ASP A 109 1.90 9.22 30.41
CA ASP A 109 1.12 8.00 30.05
C ASP A 109 1.45 7.34 28.69
N PRO A 110 1.20 6.03 28.49
CA PRO A 110 1.65 5.34 27.30
C PRO A 110 0.96 5.92 26.07
N ALA A 111 1.73 6.56 25.18
CA ALA A 111 1.26 7.26 23.98
C ALA A 111 0.17 6.51 23.19
N ALA A 112 0.25 5.18 23.14
CA ALA A 112 -0.74 4.33 22.50
C ALA A 112 -2.17 4.46 23.07
N GLN A 113 -2.34 4.64 24.38
CA GLN A 113 -3.66 4.80 25.01
C GLN A 113 -4.28 6.16 24.63
N ASN A 114 -3.51 7.24 24.69
CA ASN A 114 -3.98 8.57 24.30
C ASN A 114 -4.35 8.61 22.80
N THR A 115 -3.51 8.02 21.94
CA THR A 115 -3.85 7.85 20.53
C THR A 115 -5.12 7.01 20.37
N GLN A 116 -5.28 5.90 21.10
CA GLN A 116 -6.50 5.09 21.04
C GLN A 116 -7.76 5.91 21.38
N GLU A 117 -7.72 6.71 22.45
CA GLU A 117 -8.85 7.55 22.85
C GLU A 117 -9.24 8.55 21.77
N LYS A 118 -8.26 9.24 21.18
CA LYS A 118 -8.47 10.17 20.06
C LYS A 118 -9.10 9.47 18.85
N TRP A 119 -8.63 8.27 18.54
CA TRP A 119 -9.04 7.55 17.33
C TRP A 119 -10.36 6.78 17.46
N ASN A 120 -10.92 6.65 18.66
CA ASN A 120 -12.19 5.94 18.90
C ASN A 120 -13.36 6.50 18.08
N GLU A 121 -13.39 7.81 17.80
CA GLU A 121 -14.44 8.41 16.97
C GLU A 121 -14.40 7.94 15.50
N TYR A 122 -13.22 7.54 15.01
CA TYR A 122 -13.03 7.04 13.64
C TYR A 122 -13.26 5.54 13.51
N ALA A 123 -13.46 4.80 14.61
CA ALA A 123 -13.50 3.34 14.62
C ALA A 123 -14.56 2.77 13.66
N ASN A 124 -15.75 3.39 13.60
CA ASN A 124 -16.82 2.96 12.70
C ASN A 124 -16.46 3.19 11.22
N ASN A 125 -15.81 4.32 10.91
CA ASN A 125 -15.36 4.64 9.56
C ASN A 125 -14.23 3.68 9.13
N ALA A 126 -13.28 3.38 10.03
CA ALA A 126 -12.22 2.41 9.79
C ALA A 126 -12.80 1.00 9.53
N LYS A 127 -13.78 0.57 10.33
CA LYS A 127 -14.47 -0.71 10.13
C LYS A 127 -15.14 -0.77 8.76
N LYS A 128 -15.95 0.25 8.42
CA LYS A 128 -16.63 0.32 7.12
C LYS A 128 -15.63 0.28 5.96
N TYR A 129 -14.54 1.05 6.07
CA TYR A 129 -13.48 1.05 5.06
C TYR A 129 -12.89 -0.36 4.87
N LEU A 130 -12.58 -1.08 5.95
CA LEU A 130 -11.96 -2.40 5.88
C LEU A 130 -12.92 -3.51 5.43
N GLU A 131 -14.20 -3.42 5.79
CA GLU A 131 -15.19 -4.48 5.52
C GLU A 131 -15.95 -4.28 4.19
N GLU A 132 -16.05 -3.04 3.70
CA GLU A 132 -16.83 -2.71 2.50
C GLU A 132 -15.95 -2.09 1.41
N GLU A 133 -15.39 -0.91 1.66
CA GLU A 133 -14.75 -0.10 0.62
C GLU A 133 -13.45 -0.71 0.08
N CYS A 134 -12.61 -1.27 0.97
CA CYS A 134 -11.35 -1.90 0.60
C CYS A 134 -11.56 -3.18 -0.21
N PRO A 135 -12.42 -4.13 0.21
CA PRO A 135 -12.76 -5.30 -0.61
C PRO A 135 -13.39 -4.94 -1.96
N ASP A 136 -14.28 -3.94 -2.03
CA ASP A 136 -14.87 -3.49 -3.29
C ASP A 136 -13.82 -2.89 -4.22
N THR A 137 -12.91 -2.09 -3.68
CA THR A 137 -11.78 -1.54 -4.43
C THR A 137 -10.86 -2.65 -4.95
N LEU A 138 -10.56 -3.66 -4.13
CA LEU A 138 -9.77 -4.82 -4.55
C LEU A 138 -10.47 -5.57 -5.70
N ARG A 139 -11.77 -5.85 -5.60
CA ARG A 139 -12.53 -6.50 -6.69
C ARG A 139 -12.47 -5.70 -7.97
N LYS A 140 -12.64 -4.37 -7.88
CA LYS A 140 -12.48 -3.47 -9.02
C LYS A 140 -11.08 -3.61 -9.61
N TYR A 141 -10.03 -3.49 -8.81
CA TYR A 141 -8.65 -3.50 -9.33
C TYR A 141 -8.26 -4.85 -9.93
N LEU A 142 -8.74 -5.97 -9.38
CA LEU A 142 -8.51 -7.30 -9.95
C LEU A 142 -9.20 -7.50 -11.31
N SER A 143 -10.23 -6.72 -11.65
CA SER A 143 -10.81 -6.76 -13.00
C SER A 143 -9.91 -6.10 -14.05
N TYR A 144 -8.90 -5.33 -13.62
CA TYR A 144 -7.84 -4.82 -14.50
C TYR A 144 -6.70 -5.83 -14.47
N ASN A 145 -6.43 -6.47 -15.61
CA ASN A 145 -5.35 -7.45 -15.72
C ASN A 145 -4.04 -6.75 -16.11
N PRO A 146 -3.04 -6.66 -15.22
CA PRO A 146 -1.75 -6.05 -15.55
C PRO A 146 -0.94 -6.89 -16.54
N SER A 147 -1.11 -8.22 -16.56
CA SER A 147 -0.40 -9.09 -17.49
C SER A 147 -0.89 -8.95 -18.94
N SER A 148 -1.95 -8.16 -19.17
CA SER A 148 -2.39 -7.75 -20.51
C SER A 148 -1.98 -6.32 -20.86
N LEU A 149 -1.22 -5.64 -20.00
CA LEU A 149 -0.73 -4.26 -20.19
C LEU A 149 0.77 -4.23 -20.54
N ASP A 150 1.30 -5.36 -21.04
CA ASP A 150 2.69 -5.54 -21.50
C ASP A 150 2.77 -5.52 -23.05
#